data_AF-A0AAV1LIE4-F1
#
_entry.id   AF-A0AAV1LIE4-F1
#
_cell.length_a   1.000
_cell.length_b   1.000
_cell.length_c   1.000
_cell.angle_alpha   90.00
_cell.angle_beta   90.00
_cell.angle_gamma   90.00
#
_symmetry.space_group_name_H-M   'P 1'
#
loop_
_entity.id
_entity.type
_entity.pdbx_description
1 polymer ?
#
loop_
_entity_poly.entity_id
_entity_poly.type
_entity_poly.pdbx_seq_one_letter_code
_entity_poly.pdbx_strand_id
1 'polypeptide(L)'
;MQRTPPSATFKCASNPDIPNSALNIRDTDCFVNLRKRKQPESDMASSVVEVVEQKINEQLAAWKNRLDTNIAETIRNAVNATLEHEMSKLTSSINNSLKDITTRLDDIEKSITYSGERQDNFESRLKLIEEKVVAGGSVNSQIAALENKIESMEQQARQYNIEIANLPERRNENLITLLEKIGAIIKHPINATDILSAHRVPHFDQKNQHPKNVIVKLSSKILRDNIVVAARAVRGVRSDQLSISGTPCTIYLNEHLTPKNKQLFRLCRVAAKKHNYKYTWIKHGTVLVRQTDSSPIFAIRNEQDIDKIK
;
A
#
# COMPACT_ATOMS: atom_id res chain seq x y z
N MET A 1 -11.85 16.43 -38.75
CA MET A 1 -11.63 17.86 -39.09
C MET A 1 -10.51 17.91 -40.13
N GLN A 2 -10.74 18.44 -41.34
CA GLN A 2 -10.18 19.72 -41.85
C GLN A 2 -8.62 19.79 -41.80
N ARG A 3 -7.84 20.09 -42.87
CA ARG A 3 -8.06 20.75 -44.18
C ARG A 3 -6.89 20.48 -45.18
N THR A 4 -7.09 20.78 -46.47
CA THR A 4 -6.09 21.15 -47.52
C THR A 4 -6.10 22.67 -47.80
N PRO A 5 -5.30 23.27 -48.73
CA PRO A 5 -4.09 22.80 -49.45
C PRO A 5 -2.82 23.57 -48.98
N PRO A 6 -2.18 24.60 -49.62
CA PRO A 6 -2.41 25.36 -50.87
C PRO A 6 -1.41 25.03 -52.02
N SER A 7 -0.82 26.02 -52.74
CA SER A 7 0.07 25.88 -53.92
C SER A 7 0.91 27.15 -54.20
N ALA A 8 1.98 27.06 -55.01
CA ALA A 8 2.65 28.10 -55.88
C ALA A 8 4.16 27.74 -56.06
N THR A 9 4.93 28.07 -57.13
CA THR A 9 4.74 28.96 -58.30
C THR A 9 5.65 28.58 -59.50
N PHE A 10 5.33 29.11 -60.69
CA PHE A 10 5.98 29.02 -62.01
C PHE A 10 7.50 29.29 -62.12
N LYS A 11 8.11 28.77 -63.22
CA LYS A 11 8.81 29.58 -64.27
C LYS A 11 9.05 28.80 -65.59
N CYS A 12 9.02 29.51 -66.71
CA CYS A 12 9.23 29.00 -68.09
C CYS A 12 10.50 29.56 -68.75
N ALA A 13 11.00 28.82 -69.77
CA ALA A 13 11.81 29.21 -70.95
C ALA A 13 12.80 28.06 -71.30
N SER A 14 13.08 27.67 -72.54
CA SER A 14 12.65 28.11 -73.89
C SER A 14 12.98 27.04 -74.96
N ASN A 15 12.32 27.08 -76.13
CA ASN A 15 12.65 26.37 -77.40
C ASN A 15 14.08 26.72 -77.93
N PRO A 16 14.69 26.06 -78.96
CA PRO A 16 14.10 25.49 -80.21
C PRO A 16 14.69 24.13 -80.70
N ASP A 17 14.41 23.54 -81.87
CA ASP A 17 13.21 23.40 -82.74
C ASP A 17 13.49 22.29 -83.80
N ILE A 18 12.51 21.48 -84.22
CA ILE A 18 12.53 20.65 -85.45
C ILE A 18 11.12 20.64 -86.08
N PRO A 19 10.94 20.92 -87.39
CA PRO A 19 9.62 21.09 -88.00
C PRO A 19 8.97 19.76 -88.42
N ASN A 20 7.66 19.64 -88.19
CA ASN A 20 6.85 18.52 -88.69
C ASN A 20 6.02 18.99 -89.90
N SER A 21 6.26 18.40 -91.07
CA SER A 21 5.63 18.80 -92.33
C SER A 21 4.44 17.89 -92.65
N ALA A 22 3.23 18.40 -92.38
CA ALA A 22 1.98 17.76 -92.79
C ALA A 22 1.12 18.74 -93.61
N LEU A 23 0.94 18.37 -94.87
CA LEU A 23 0.19 19.02 -95.94
C LEU A 23 -1.17 19.60 -95.52
N ASN A 24 -1.52 20.74 -96.11
CA ASN A 24 -2.90 20.96 -96.58
C ASN A 24 -2.88 21.75 -97.88
N ILE A 25 -3.48 21.17 -98.92
CA ILE A 25 -3.60 21.73 -100.26
C ILE A 25 -4.81 22.67 -100.29
N ARG A 26 -4.65 23.85 -100.90
CA ARG A 26 -5.76 24.56 -101.55
C ARG A 26 -5.27 25.16 -102.87
N ASP A 27 -6.01 24.84 -103.92
CA ASP A 27 -5.74 25.25 -105.29
C ASP A 27 -5.96 26.74 -105.53
N THR A 28 -5.15 27.32 -106.42
CA THR A 28 -5.63 28.25 -107.46
C THR A 28 -4.61 28.32 -108.60
N ASP A 29 -5.04 27.81 -109.74
CA ASP A 29 -4.61 28.06 -111.13
C ASP A 29 -3.46 29.04 -111.41
N CYS A 30 -2.45 28.55 -112.15
CA CYS A 30 -1.64 29.40 -113.03
C CYS A 30 -1.23 28.65 -114.31
N PHE A 31 -1.58 29.22 -115.46
CA PHE A 31 -1.52 28.57 -116.78
C PHE A 31 -0.09 28.40 -117.31
N VAL A 32 0.30 27.16 -117.66
CA VAL A 32 1.46 26.91 -118.53
C VAL A 32 1.10 25.88 -119.62
N ASN A 33 1.04 26.32 -120.87
CA ASN A 33 0.77 25.47 -122.03
C ASN A 33 2.00 24.60 -122.38
N LEU A 34 1.99 23.32 -121.99
CA LEU A 34 2.97 22.32 -122.41
C LEU A 34 2.32 21.25 -123.30
N ARG A 35 2.37 21.44 -124.62
CA ARG A 35 2.02 20.38 -125.58
C ARG A 35 3.02 19.22 -125.49
N LYS A 36 2.60 18.06 -124.97
CA LYS A 36 3.24 16.77 -125.30
C LYS A 36 2.22 15.71 -125.69
N ARG A 37 2.56 15.06 -126.81
CA ARG A 37 1.97 13.89 -127.50
C ARG A 37 0.88 13.10 -126.77
N LYS A 38 -0.20 12.87 -127.52
CA LYS A 38 -1.13 11.72 -127.39
C LYS A 38 -0.32 10.41 -127.34
N GLN A 39 -0.49 9.61 -126.29
CA GLN A 39 -0.06 8.21 -126.24
C GLN A 39 -1.29 7.28 -126.16
N PRO A 40 -1.19 6.03 -126.60
CA PRO A 40 -2.32 5.12 -126.72
C PRO A 40 -2.71 4.50 -125.37
N GLU A 41 -3.98 4.14 -125.26
CA GLU A 41 -4.47 3.26 -124.19
C GLU A 41 -3.75 1.91 -124.26
N SER A 42 -3.28 1.42 -123.12
CA SER A 42 -2.57 0.15 -122.97
C SER A 42 -2.83 -0.40 -121.58
N ASP A 43 -3.89 -1.21 -121.45
CA ASP A 43 -4.38 -1.76 -120.18
C ASP A 43 -3.33 -2.60 -119.42
N MET A 44 -2.30 -3.08 -120.11
CA MET A 44 -1.17 -3.80 -119.52
C MET A 44 -0.31 -2.95 -118.56
N ALA A 45 -0.28 -1.62 -118.72
CA ALA A 45 0.52 -0.77 -117.84
C ALA A 45 -0.13 -0.56 -116.46
N SER A 46 -1.46 -0.46 -116.40
CA SER A 46 -2.20 -0.26 -115.14
C SER A 46 -2.12 -1.50 -114.24
N SER A 47 -2.25 -2.69 -114.83
CA SER A 47 -2.13 -3.97 -114.11
C SER A 47 -0.78 -4.15 -113.41
N VAL A 48 0.33 -3.76 -114.06
CA VAL A 48 1.66 -3.83 -113.44
C VAL A 48 1.81 -2.84 -112.29
N VAL A 49 1.21 -1.65 -112.38
CA VAL A 49 1.22 -0.65 -111.30
C VAL A 49 0.38 -1.11 -110.11
N GLU A 50 -0.83 -1.65 -110.33
CA GLU A 50 -1.67 -2.23 -109.27
C GLU A 50 -0.98 -3.40 -108.55
N VAL A 51 -0.29 -4.28 -109.28
CA VAL A 51 0.47 -5.39 -108.69
C VAL A 51 1.64 -4.90 -107.85
N VAL A 52 2.35 -3.85 -108.28
CA VAL A 52 3.43 -3.23 -107.49
C VAL A 52 2.87 -2.54 -106.25
N GLU A 53 1.74 -1.85 -106.36
CA GLU A 53 1.07 -1.17 -105.24
C GLU A 53 0.50 -2.16 -104.22
N GLN A 54 -0.10 -3.27 -104.67
CA GLN A 54 -0.44 -4.41 -103.80
C GLN A 54 0.81 -4.94 -103.08
N LYS A 55 1.92 -5.16 -103.80
CA LYS A 55 3.16 -5.68 -103.19
C LYS A 55 3.75 -4.74 -102.15
N ILE A 56 3.70 -3.44 -102.38
CA ILE A 56 4.15 -2.41 -101.43
C ILE A 56 3.23 -2.37 -100.21
N ASN A 57 1.91 -2.45 -100.41
CA ASN A 57 0.94 -2.47 -99.31
C ASN A 57 1.03 -3.76 -98.48
N GLU A 58 1.27 -4.92 -99.10
CA GLU A 58 1.58 -6.18 -98.41
C GLU A 58 2.86 -6.06 -97.56
N GLN A 59 3.93 -5.48 -98.12
CA GLN A 59 5.20 -5.26 -97.41
C GLN A 59 5.04 -4.29 -96.23
N LEU A 60 4.30 -3.19 -96.43
CA LEU A 60 3.96 -2.22 -95.38
C LEU A 60 3.09 -2.83 -94.28
N ALA A 61 2.10 -3.65 -94.64
CA ALA A 61 1.27 -4.37 -93.66
C ALA A 61 2.08 -5.40 -92.87
N ALA A 62 2.98 -6.14 -93.53
CA ALA A 62 3.89 -7.07 -92.86
C ALA A 62 4.88 -6.33 -91.93
N TRP A 63 5.41 -5.18 -92.36
CA TRP A 63 6.25 -4.32 -91.53
C TRP A 63 5.49 -3.76 -90.32
N LYS A 64 4.27 -3.26 -90.52
CA LYS A 64 3.41 -2.74 -89.45
C LYS A 64 3.08 -3.83 -88.43
N ASN A 65 2.63 -5.00 -88.89
CA ASN A 65 2.37 -6.15 -88.00
C ASN A 65 3.62 -6.54 -87.20
N ARG A 66 4.81 -6.57 -87.83
CA ARG A 66 6.08 -6.85 -87.13
C ARG A 66 6.47 -5.76 -86.14
N LEU A 67 6.17 -4.50 -86.43
CA LEU A 67 6.37 -3.38 -85.52
C LEU A 67 5.43 -3.48 -84.31
N ASP A 68 4.15 -3.71 -84.55
CA ASP A 68 3.11 -3.85 -83.52
C ASP A 68 3.39 -5.05 -82.60
N THR A 69 3.85 -6.20 -83.15
CA THR A 69 4.28 -7.35 -82.33
C THR A 69 5.50 -7.03 -81.48
N ASN A 70 6.53 -6.41 -82.07
CA ASN A 70 7.76 -6.07 -81.34
C ASN A 70 7.50 -5.04 -80.24
N ILE A 71 6.64 -4.03 -80.49
CA ILE A 71 6.24 -3.02 -79.51
C ILE A 71 5.44 -3.68 -78.38
N ALA A 72 4.44 -4.51 -78.71
CA ALA A 72 3.64 -5.20 -77.71
C ALA A 72 4.48 -6.17 -76.85
N GLU A 73 5.45 -6.87 -77.44
CA GLU A 73 6.38 -7.74 -76.72
C GLU A 73 7.36 -6.96 -75.85
N THR A 74 7.94 -5.87 -76.35
CA THR A 74 8.83 -4.99 -75.56
C THR A 74 8.10 -4.37 -74.37
N ILE A 75 6.89 -3.85 -74.57
CA ILE A 75 6.05 -3.30 -73.50
C ILE A 75 5.68 -4.40 -72.49
N ARG A 76 5.24 -5.58 -72.95
CA ARG A 76 4.89 -6.70 -72.07
C ARG A 76 6.09 -7.15 -71.22
N ASN A 77 7.28 -7.25 -71.83
CA ASN A 77 8.49 -7.64 -71.12
C ASN A 77 8.93 -6.58 -70.09
N ALA A 78 8.83 -5.29 -70.43
CA ALA A 78 9.12 -4.21 -69.49
C ALA A 78 8.10 -4.13 -68.32
N VAL A 79 6.81 -4.34 -68.61
CA VAL A 79 5.75 -4.38 -67.59
C VAL A 79 5.91 -5.61 -66.69
N ASN A 80 6.21 -6.78 -67.24
CA ASN A 80 6.45 -7.99 -66.46
C ASN A 80 7.70 -7.83 -65.57
N ALA A 81 8.82 -7.34 -66.10
CA ALA A 81 10.04 -7.13 -65.33
C ALA A 81 9.86 -6.10 -64.19
N THR A 82 9.07 -5.04 -64.41
CA THR A 82 8.76 -4.06 -63.35
C THR A 82 7.79 -4.60 -62.31
N LEU A 83 6.78 -5.39 -62.72
CA LEU A 83 5.88 -6.08 -61.79
C LEU A 83 6.61 -7.13 -60.95
N GLU A 84 7.48 -7.94 -61.56
CA GLU A 84 8.32 -8.92 -60.86
C GLU A 84 9.27 -8.24 -59.86
N HIS A 85 9.88 -7.10 -60.24
CA HIS A 85 10.73 -6.35 -59.34
C HIS A 85 9.97 -5.80 -58.13
N GLU A 86 8.83 -5.12 -58.33
CA GLU A 86 8.04 -4.58 -57.21
C GLU A 86 7.36 -5.69 -56.39
N MET A 87 6.94 -6.81 -56.99
CA MET A 87 6.48 -7.98 -56.23
C MET A 87 7.59 -8.60 -55.38
N SER A 88 8.81 -8.72 -55.90
CA SER A 88 9.97 -9.21 -55.14
C SER A 88 10.32 -8.28 -53.97
N LYS A 89 10.22 -6.96 -54.19
CA LYS A 89 10.44 -5.91 -53.18
C LYS A 89 9.35 -5.88 -52.10
N LEU A 90 8.08 -6.04 -52.48
CA LEU A 90 6.97 -6.20 -51.54
C LEU A 90 7.10 -7.50 -50.74
N THR A 91 7.40 -8.62 -51.40
CA THR A 91 7.57 -9.94 -50.76
C THR A 91 8.72 -9.93 -49.76
N SER A 92 9.86 -9.32 -50.11
CA SER A 92 11.00 -9.17 -49.19
C SER A 92 10.69 -8.22 -48.01
N SER A 93 9.99 -7.11 -48.25
CA SER A 93 9.54 -6.19 -47.19
C SER A 93 8.57 -6.87 -46.22
N ILE A 94 7.58 -7.61 -46.74
CA ILE A 94 6.63 -8.40 -45.94
C ILE A 94 7.38 -9.46 -45.12
N ASN A 95 8.26 -10.25 -45.75
CA ASN A 95 9.03 -11.28 -45.06
C ASN A 95 9.93 -10.72 -43.94
N ASN A 96 10.50 -9.53 -44.12
CA ASN A 96 11.26 -8.86 -43.06
C ASN A 96 10.35 -8.40 -41.93
N SER A 97 9.19 -7.79 -42.23
CA SER A 97 8.22 -7.40 -41.20
C SER A 97 7.65 -8.59 -40.43
N LEU A 98 7.43 -9.74 -41.09
CA LEU A 98 7.00 -10.97 -40.43
C LEU A 98 8.07 -11.52 -39.50
N LYS A 99 9.36 -11.49 -39.89
CA LYS A 99 10.48 -11.86 -39.00
C LYS A 99 10.52 -10.97 -37.75
N ASP A 100 10.40 -9.65 -37.93
CA ASP A 100 10.38 -8.68 -36.82
C ASP A 100 9.15 -8.85 -35.90
N ILE A 101 8.02 -9.31 -36.43
CA ILE A 101 6.85 -9.67 -35.61
C ILE A 101 7.12 -10.97 -34.85
N THR A 102 7.65 -12.00 -35.50
CA THR A 102 7.98 -13.29 -34.85
C THR A 102 8.97 -13.11 -33.71
N THR A 103 10.06 -12.34 -33.89
CA THR A 103 11.03 -12.09 -32.81
C THR A 103 10.39 -11.33 -31.63
N ARG A 104 9.52 -10.35 -31.90
CA ARG A 104 8.79 -9.66 -30.84
C ARG A 104 7.78 -10.56 -30.11
N LEU A 105 7.13 -11.49 -30.80
CA LEU A 105 6.27 -12.49 -30.17
C LEU A 105 7.07 -13.42 -29.25
N ASP A 106 8.24 -13.86 -29.71
CA ASP A 106 9.20 -14.68 -28.95
C ASP A 106 9.65 -13.97 -27.66
N ASP A 107 9.92 -12.67 -27.73
CA ASP A 107 10.31 -11.85 -26.57
C ASP A 107 9.14 -11.52 -25.63
N ILE A 108 7.92 -11.36 -26.17
CA ILE A 108 6.69 -11.25 -25.38
C ILE A 108 6.41 -12.56 -24.62
N GLU A 109 6.58 -13.72 -25.26
CA GLU A 109 6.42 -15.04 -24.62
C GLU A 109 7.37 -15.19 -23.44
N LYS A 110 8.67 -14.89 -23.62
CA LYS A 110 9.67 -14.88 -22.54
C LYS A 110 9.32 -13.89 -21.41
N SER A 111 8.73 -12.74 -21.74
CA SER A 111 8.31 -11.76 -20.73
C SER A 111 7.08 -12.25 -19.96
N ILE A 112 6.15 -12.95 -20.60
CA ILE A 112 4.95 -13.52 -19.98
C ILE A 112 5.33 -14.68 -19.04
N THR A 113 6.19 -15.61 -19.48
CA THR A 113 6.64 -16.74 -18.63
C THR A 113 7.40 -16.23 -17.40
N TYR A 114 8.34 -15.30 -17.57
CA TYR A 114 9.03 -14.65 -16.45
C TYR A 114 8.08 -13.91 -15.50
N SER A 115 7.04 -13.24 -16.04
CA SER A 115 6.04 -12.59 -15.20
C SER A 115 5.18 -13.60 -14.42
N GLY A 116 4.88 -14.76 -15.01
CA GLY A 116 4.18 -15.87 -14.36
C GLY A 116 4.99 -16.43 -13.19
N GLU A 117 6.24 -16.83 -13.42
CA GLU A 117 7.15 -17.32 -12.38
C GLU A 117 7.30 -16.32 -11.21
N ARG A 118 7.38 -15.03 -11.53
CA ARG A 118 7.46 -13.96 -10.54
C ARG A 118 6.14 -13.79 -9.76
N GLN A 119 4.99 -14.00 -10.41
CA GLN A 119 3.68 -13.96 -9.76
C GLN A 119 3.50 -15.15 -8.81
N ASP A 120 3.90 -16.36 -9.21
CA ASP A 120 3.90 -17.55 -8.35
C ASP A 120 4.81 -17.37 -7.13
N ASN A 121 5.97 -16.72 -7.30
CA ASN A 121 6.86 -16.36 -6.19
C ASN A 121 6.19 -15.38 -5.22
N PHE A 122 5.49 -14.36 -5.73
CA PHE A 122 4.78 -13.40 -4.91
C PHE A 122 3.59 -14.04 -4.17
N GLU A 123 2.81 -14.90 -4.81
CA GLU A 123 1.72 -15.63 -4.16
C GLU A 123 2.25 -16.55 -3.05
N SER A 124 3.35 -17.27 -3.30
CA SER A 124 4.02 -18.10 -2.29
C SER A 124 4.50 -17.28 -1.09
N ARG A 125 5.04 -16.09 -1.33
CA ARG A 125 5.49 -15.18 -0.26
C ARG A 125 4.33 -14.53 0.50
N LEU A 126 3.21 -14.24 -0.17
CA LEU A 126 2.00 -13.72 0.47
C LEU A 126 1.41 -14.75 1.44
N LYS A 127 1.24 -16.00 1.02
CA LYS A 127 0.76 -17.10 1.88
C LYS A 127 1.60 -17.23 3.16
N LEU A 128 2.94 -17.24 3.02
CA LEU A 128 3.87 -17.27 4.16
C LEU A 128 3.78 -16.04 5.09
N ILE A 129 3.36 -14.88 4.58
CA ILE A 129 3.14 -13.67 5.40
C ILE A 129 1.80 -13.78 6.12
N GLU A 130 0.74 -14.19 5.43
CA GLU A 130 -0.60 -14.37 6.01
C GLU A 130 -0.59 -15.39 7.16
N GLU A 131 0.04 -16.55 6.98
CA GLU A 131 0.25 -17.55 8.02
C GLU A 131 0.97 -16.96 9.25
N LYS A 132 2.04 -16.18 9.03
CA LYS A 132 2.80 -15.53 10.12
C LYS A 132 2.01 -14.43 10.82
N VAL A 133 1.16 -13.70 10.11
CA VAL A 133 0.28 -12.68 10.70
C VAL A 133 -0.78 -13.33 11.60
N VAL A 134 -1.40 -14.42 11.15
CA VAL A 134 -2.37 -15.20 11.96
C VAL A 134 -1.68 -15.79 13.20
N ALA A 135 -0.51 -16.40 13.03
CA ALA A 135 0.28 -16.94 14.14
C ALA A 135 0.70 -15.84 15.14
N GLY A 136 1.15 -14.68 14.65
CA GLY A 136 1.51 -13.52 15.47
C GLY A 136 0.34 -12.96 16.28
N GLY A 137 -0.87 -12.91 15.70
CA GLY A 137 -2.09 -12.54 16.41
C GLY A 137 -2.39 -13.50 17.58
N SER A 138 -2.26 -14.80 17.35
CA SER A 138 -2.40 -15.82 18.41
C SER A 138 -1.37 -15.65 19.52
N VAL A 139 -0.09 -15.49 19.19
CA VAL A 139 1.00 -15.29 20.17
C VAL A 139 0.77 -14.02 21.00
N ASN A 140 0.38 -12.90 20.39
CA ASN A 140 0.09 -11.66 21.12
C ASN A 140 -1.07 -11.83 22.10
N SER A 141 -2.12 -12.58 21.73
CA SER A 141 -3.23 -12.90 22.64
C SER A 141 -2.79 -13.77 23.83
N GLN A 142 -1.86 -14.72 23.60
CA GLN A 142 -1.28 -15.55 24.66
C GLN A 142 -0.38 -14.75 25.60
N ILE A 143 0.44 -13.83 25.08
CA ILE A 143 1.27 -12.92 25.89
C ILE A 143 0.35 -12.10 26.82
N ALA A 144 -0.68 -11.45 26.29
CA ALA A 144 -1.62 -10.68 27.10
C ALA A 144 -2.35 -11.55 28.16
N ALA A 145 -2.68 -12.81 27.84
CA ALA A 145 -3.26 -13.74 28.81
C ALA A 145 -2.26 -14.12 29.92
N LEU A 146 -0.99 -14.36 29.58
CA LEU A 146 0.08 -14.68 30.53
C LEU A 146 0.43 -13.49 31.44
N GLU A 147 0.54 -12.28 30.90
CA GLU A 147 0.76 -11.06 31.67
C GLU A 147 -0.35 -10.83 32.71
N ASN A 148 -1.62 -10.99 32.30
CA ASN A 148 -2.76 -10.89 33.22
C ASN A 148 -2.77 -12.00 34.27
N LYS A 149 -2.31 -13.21 33.94
CA LYS A 149 -2.15 -14.31 34.90
C LYS A 149 -1.03 -14.03 35.91
N ILE A 150 0.12 -13.51 35.47
CA ILE A 150 1.23 -13.08 36.32
C ILE A 150 0.76 -11.99 37.28
N GLU A 151 0.11 -10.93 36.78
CA GLU A 151 -0.47 -9.85 37.59
C GLU A 151 -1.44 -10.39 38.66
N SER A 152 -2.32 -11.32 38.29
CA SER A 152 -3.24 -11.95 39.24
C SER A 152 -2.51 -12.75 40.32
N MET A 153 -1.47 -13.51 39.96
CA MET A 153 -0.65 -14.28 40.91
C MET A 153 0.15 -13.35 41.84
N GLU A 154 0.69 -12.26 41.29
CA GLU A 154 1.38 -11.21 42.04
C GLU A 154 0.48 -10.51 43.06
N GLN A 155 -0.75 -10.16 42.67
CA GLN A 155 -1.72 -9.58 43.59
C GLN A 155 -2.22 -10.61 44.61
N GLN A 156 -2.31 -11.89 44.24
CA GLN A 156 -2.63 -13.00 45.14
C GLN A 156 -1.56 -13.18 46.23
N ALA A 157 -0.27 -13.14 45.87
CA ALA A 157 0.85 -13.23 46.82
C ALA A 157 0.84 -12.11 47.88
N ARG A 158 0.16 -10.99 47.60
CA ARG A 158 0.03 -9.81 48.49
C ARG A 158 -1.28 -9.78 49.30
N GLN A 159 -2.19 -10.75 49.17
CA GLN A 159 -3.51 -10.72 49.83
C GLN A 159 -3.47 -10.74 51.36
N TYR A 160 -2.40 -11.26 51.96
CA TYR A 160 -2.18 -11.30 53.41
C TYR A 160 -1.46 -10.06 53.94
N ASN A 161 -1.09 -9.13 53.06
CA ASN A 161 -0.24 -8.00 53.40
C ASN A 161 -1.07 -6.72 53.56
N ILE A 162 -0.76 -5.97 54.63
CA ILE A 162 -1.08 -4.54 54.73
C ILE A 162 0.16 -3.71 54.35
N GLU A 163 -0.09 -2.53 53.79
CA GLU A 163 0.90 -1.52 53.51
C GLU A 163 0.63 -0.30 54.40
N ILE A 164 1.60 0.03 55.26
CA ILE A 164 1.55 1.19 56.15
C ILE A 164 2.38 2.29 55.54
N ALA A 165 1.69 3.32 55.05
CA ALA A 165 2.29 4.47 54.40
C ALA A 165 2.42 5.65 55.37
N ASN A 166 3.43 6.49 55.11
CA ASN A 166 3.66 7.77 55.80
C ASN A 166 4.01 7.66 57.30
N LEU A 167 4.45 6.49 57.74
CA LEU A 167 4.96 6.23 59.08
C LEU A 167 6.41 6.74 59.23
N PRO A 168 6.71 7.72 60.13
CA PRO A 168 8.05 8.26 60.29
C PRO A 168 9.12 7.21 60.57
N GLU A 169 10.32 7.35 59.99
CA GLU A 169 11.46 6.46 60.21
C GLU A 169 12.19 6.78 61.53
N ARG A 170 12.61 5.75 62.26
CA ARG A 170 13.35 5.88 63.52
C ARG A 170 14.48 4.84 63.59
N ARG A 171 15.63 5.24 64.13
CA ARG A 171 16.73 4.30 64.45
C ARG A 171 16.23 3.33 65.53
N ASN A 172 16.52 2.04 65.34
CA ASN A 172 16.17 0.95 66.27
C ASN A 172 14.67 0.88 66.61
N GLU A 173 13.79 1.17 65.64
CA GLU A 173 12.35 1.00 65.82
C GLU A 173 11.95 -0.48 65.89
N ASN A 174 11.01 -0.79 66.78
CA ASN A 174 10.36 -2.09 66.82
C ASN A 174 8.99 -1.98 66.11
N LEU A 175 8.90 -2.57 64.92
CA LEU A 175 7.68 -2.53 64.12
C LEU A 175 6.52 -3.31 64.76
N ILE A 176 6.81 -4.37 65.55
CA ILE A 176 5.78 -5.19 66.20
C ILE A 176 5.07 -4.39 67.29
N THR A 177 5.82 -3.77 68.21
CA THR A 177 5.21 -2.96 69.30
C THR A 177 4.51 -1.71 68.78
N LEU A 178 4.92 -1.21 67.61
CA LEU A 178 4.22 -0.16 66.90
C LEU A 178 2.89 -0.65 66.32
N LEU A 179 2.85 -1.86 65.75
CA LEU A 179 1.62 -2.48 65.22
C LEU A 179 0.60 -2.77 66.33
N GLU A 180 1.05 -3.23 67.50
CA GLU A 180 0.21 -3.40 68.68
C GLU A 180 -0.46 -2.07 69.10
N LYS A 181 0.31 -0.98 69.15
CA LYS A 181 -0.20 0.38 69.43
C LYS A 181 -1.17 0.87 68.36
N ILE A 182 -0.87 0.64 67.08
CA ILE A 182 -1.78 0.95 65.96
C ILE A 182 -3.09 0.18 66.13
N GLY A 183 -3.03 -1.11 66.46
CA GLY A 183 -4.18 -1.97 66.73
C GLY A 183 -5.08 -1.44 67.86
N ALA A 184 -4.47 -0.98 68.96
CA ALA A 184 -5.20 -0.34 70.06
C ALA A 184 -5.94 0.94 69.61
N ILE A 185 -5.28 1.81 68.81
CA ILE A 185 -5.89 3.06 68.32
C ILE A 185 -7.05 2.79 67.36
N ILE A 186 -6.91 1.81 66.46
CA ILE A 186 -7.98 1.45 65.50
C ILE A 186 -9.08 0.57 66.14
N LYS A 187 -8.99 0.28 67.45
CA LYS A 187 -9.90 -0.62 68.19
C LYS A 187 -9.98 -2.04 67.61
N HIS A 188 -8.87 -2.51 67.02
CA HIS A 188 -8.73 -3.86 66.50
C HIS A 188 -7.31 -4.36 66.83
N PRO A 189 -7.12 -5.01 67.99
CA PRO A 189 -5.80 -5.45 68.45
C PRO A 189 -5.07 -6.30 67.41
N ILE A 190 -3.77 -6.01 67.22
CA ILE A 190 -2.89 -6.76 66.33
C ILE A 190 -1.87 -7.45 67.23
N ASN A 191 -1.95 -8.77 67.35
CA ASN A 191 -1.04 -9.53 68.22
C ASN A 191 0.28 -9.84 67.49
N ALA A 192 1.39 -9.90 68.22
CA ALA A 192 2.67 -10.35 67.68
C ALA A 192 2.59 -11.73 66.99
N THR A 193 1.77 -12.64 67.51
CA THR A 193 1.53 -13.99 66.96
C THR A 193 0.88 -13.99 65.57
N ASP A 194 0.17 -12.93 65.23
CA ASP A 194 -0.51 -12.79 63.93
C ASP A 194 0.38 -12.17 62.84
N ILE A 195 1.56 -11.68 63.21
CA ILE A 195 2.50 -11.02 62.29
C ILE A 195 3.55 -12.04 61.83
N LEU A 196 3.46 -12.47 60.57
CA LEU A 196 4.43 -13.38 59.95
C LEU A 196 5.72 -12.66 59.55
N SER A 197 5.63 -11.40 59.14
CA SER A 197 6.79 -10.53 58.94
C SER A 197 6.38 -9.05 58.89
N ALA A 198 7.27 -8.16 59.32
CA ALA A 198 7.12 -6.71 59.19
C ALA A 198 8.47 -6.08 58.80
N HIS A 199 8.52 -5.32 57.71
CA HIS A 199 9.75 -4.69 57.22
C HIS A 199 9.46 -3.41 56.42
N ARG A 200 10.41 -2.47 56.39
CA ARG A 200 10.35 -1.34 55.45
C ARG A 200 10.80 -1.77 54.06
N VAL A 201 10.12 -1.26 53.04
CA VAL A 201 10.44 -1.47 51.63
C VAL A 201 11.04 -0.19 51.06
N PRO A 202 12.16 -0.25 50.31
CA PRO A 202 12.75 0.93 49.69
C PRO A 202 11.78 1.57 48.69
N HIS A 203 11.89 2.88 48.51
CA HIS A 203 11.19 3.57 47.42
C HIS A 203 11.75 3.14 46.08
N PHE A 204 10.88 3.13 45.06
CA PHE A 204 11.30 2.93 43.67
C PHE A 204 12.20 4.08 43.19
N ASP A 205 11.83 5.33 43.52
CA ASP A 205 12.72 6.49 43.36
C ASP A 205 13.49 6.74 44.67
N GLN A 206 14.81 6.59 44.62
CA GLN A 206 15.70 6.82 45.77
C GLN A 206 15.79 8.30 46.18
N LYS A 207 15.35 9.24 45.34
CA LYS A 207 15.28 10.68 45.66
C LYS A 207 14.07 11.03 46.53
N ASN A 208 13.14 10.10 46.71
CA ASN A 208 11.93 10.32 47.50
C ASN A 208 12.27 10.50 49.00
N GLN A 209 12.01 11.69 49.53
CA GLN A 209 12.23 12.03 50.94
C GLN A 209 11.09 11.64 51.88
N HIS A 210 9.98 11.09 51.37
CA HIS A 210 8.94 10.52 52.23
C HIS A 210 9.45 9.31 53.02
N PRO A 211 8.88 8.99 54.19
CA PRO A 211 9.24 7.77 54.92
C PRO A 211 8.96 6.51 54.07
N LYS A 212 9.86 5.52 54.12
CA LYS A 212 9.68 4.21 53.49
C LYS A 212 8.45 3.51 54.06
N ASN A 213 7.61 2.95 53.19
CA ASN A 213 6.42 2.21 53.61
C ASN A 213 6.81 0.91 54.33
N VAL A 214 6.05 0.54 55.36
CA VAL A 214 6.18 -0.77 56.03
C VAL A 214 5.19 -1.74 55.40
N ILE A 215 5.70 -2.90 54.96
CA ILE A 215 4.87 -4.04 54.56
C ILE A 215 4.81 -5.02 55.73
N VAL A 216 3.60 -5.40 56.10
CA VAL A 216 3.34 -6.39 57.16
C VAL A 216 2.55 -7.54 56.55
N LYS A 217 3.06 -8.76 56.66
CA LYS A 217 2.37 -9.99 56.27
C LYS A 217 1.72 -10.59 57.51
N LEU A 218 0.41 -10.84 57.42
CA LEU A 218 -0.41 -11.36 58.52
C LEU A 218 -0.71 -12.85 58.35
N SER A 219 -1.08 -13.50 59.46
CA SER A 219 -1.54 -14.89 59.55
C SER A 219 -2.77 -15.18 58.68
N SER A 220 -3.69 -14.20 58.57
CA SER A 220 -5.00 -14.37 57.92
C SER A 220 -5.39 -13.18 57.05
N LYS A 221 -5.98 -13.47 55.89
CA LYS A 221 -6.61 -12.48 55.00
C LYS A 221 -7.81 -11.79 55.66
N ILE A 222 -8.57 -12.51 56.50
CA ILE A 222 -9.72 -11.93 57.21
C ILE A 222 -9.24 -10.88 58.22
N LEU A 223 -8.16 -11.16 58.94
CA LEU A 223 -7.52 -10.20 59.85
C LEU A 223 -6.99 -8.98 59.08
N ARG A 224 -6.33 -9.20 57.94
CA ARG A 224 -5.88 -8.15 57.00
C ARG A 224 -7.03 -7.22 56.62
N ASP A 225 -8.15 -7.79 56.16
CA ASP A 225 -9.33 -7.03 55.72
C ASP A 225 -9.98 -6.25 56.88
N ASN A 226 -10.11 -6.86 58.06
CA ASN A 226 -10.65 -6.22 59.27
C ASN A 226 -9.80 -5.02 59.73
N ILE A 227 -8.47 -5.16 59.77
CA ILE A 227 -7.54 -4.07 60.13
C ILE A 227 -7.68 -2.89 59.16
N VAL A 228 -7.75 -3.14 57.85
CA VAL A 228 -7.91 -2.07 56.84
C VAL A 228 -9.27 -1.37 56.98
N VAL A 229 -10.34 -2.11 57.27
CA VAL A 229 -11.68 -1.53 57.52
C VAL A 229 -11.69 -0.69 58.80
N ALA A 230 -11.13 -1.20 59.91
CA ALA A 230 -11.04 -0.49 61.18
C ALA A 230 -10.22 0.82 61.06
N ALA A 231 -9.07 0.78 60.39
CA ALA A 231 -8.25 1.96 60.14
C ALA A 231 -8.96 3.03 59.28
N ARG A 232 -9.76 2.61 58.30
CA ARG A 232 -10.60 3.52 57.50
C ARG A 232 -11.71 4.16 58.37
N ALA A 233 -12.32 3.41 59.29
CA ALA A 233 -13.36 3.91 60.18
C ALA A 233 -12.85 5.01 61.14
N VAL A 234 -11.61 4.87 61.65
CA VAL A 234 -10.95 5.86 62.51
C VAL A 234 -10.41 7.08 61.73
N ARG A 235 -10.51 7.07 60.38
CA ARG A 235 -10.03 8.13 59.47
C ARG A 235 -8.51 8.36 59.53
N GLY A 236 -7.75 7.30 59.80
CA GLY A 236 -6.28 7.32 59.87
C GLY A 236 -5.74 7.43 61.30
N VAL A 237 -4.53 6.93 61.49
CA VAL A 237 -3.81 6.98 62.77
C VAL A 237 -2.84 8.15 62.74
N ARG A 238 -2.75 8.94 63.82
CA ARG A 238 -1.78 10.03 63.90
C ARG A 238 -0.48 9.58 64.57
N SER A 239 0.64 10.15 64.16
CA SER A 239 1.96 9.83 64.72
C SER A 239 2.09 10.15 66.22
N ASP A 240 1.45 11.22 66.69
CA ASP A 240 1.48 11.62 68.10
C ASP A 240 0.74 10.63 69.02
N GLN A 241 -0.33 10.00 68.53
CA GLN A 241 -1.02 8.90 69.24
C GLN A 241 -0.13 7.68 69.46
N LEU A 242 0.91 7.49 68.62
CA LEU A 242 1.91 6.43 68.74
C LEU A 242 3.12 6.83 69.60
N SER A 243 3.06 8.01 70.24
CA SER A 243 4.18 8.66 70.93
C SER A 243 5.37 8.94 69.99
N ILE A 244 5.09 9.28 68.73
CA ILE A 244 6.10 9.67 67.75
C ILE A 244 6.28 11.19 67.77
N SER A 245 7.29 11.65 68.54
CA SER A 245 7.84 12.99 68.52
C SER A 245 8.21 13.44 67.10
N GLY A 246 7.86 14.68 66.76
CA GLY A 246 8.03 15.29 65.44
C GLY A 246 6.75 16.03 65.02
N THR A 247 6.72 16.53 63.79
CA THR A 247 5.50 17.11 63.21
C THR A 247 4.41 16.04 63.09
N PRO A 248 3.19 16.24 63.64
CA PRO A 248 2.12 15.26 63.54
C PRO A 248 1.78 14.93 62.09
N CYS A 249 1.86 13.65 61.72
CA CYS A 249 1.45 13.16 60.39
C CYS A 249 0.32 12.13 60.52
N THR A 250 -0.47 12.00 59.45
CA THR A 250 -1.45 10.90 59.32
C THR A 250 -0.78 9.70 58.65
N ILE A 251 -0.94 8.55 59.28
CA ILE A 251 -0.43 7.24 58.88
C ILE A 251 -1.61 6.45 58.30
N TYR A 252 -1.40 5.86 57.12
CA TYR A 252 -2.44 5.18 56.36
C TYR A 252 -2.17 3.69 56.28
N LEU A 253 -3.15 2.88 56.69
CA LEU A 253 -3.13 1.43 56.52
C LEU A 253 -3.95 1.08 55.27
N ASN A 254 -3.31 0.46 54.29
CA ASN A 254 -3.89 0.09 53.00
C ASN A 254 -3.72 -1.41 52.73
N GLU A 255 -4.49 -1.93 51.77
CA GLU A 255 -4.15 -3.21 51.14
C GLU A 255 -2.84 -3.07 50.37
N HIS A 256 -1.94 -4.05 50.47
CA HIS A 256 -0.72 -4.07 49.65
C HIS A 256 -1.06 -4.42 48.20
N LEU A 257 -0.80 -3.48 47.29
CA LEU A 257 -1.10 -3.61 45.87
C LEU A 257 0.16 -3.78 45.01
N THR A 258 -0.01 -4.43 43.86
CA THR A 258 0.97 -4.40 42.77
C THR A 258 1.19 -2.97 42.24
N PRO A 259 2.35 -2.66 41.62
CA PRO A 259 2.56 -1.36 40.99
C PRO A 259 1.49 -1.01 39.95
N LYS A 260 1.06 -1.98 39.14
CA LYS A 260 -0.01 -1.82 38.14
C LYS A 260 -1.34 -1.43 38.79
N ASN A 261 -1.76 -2.10 39.86
CA ASN A 261 -3.00 -1.74 40.57
C ASN A 261 -2.90 -0.39 41.29
N LYS A 262 -1.71 0.01 41.77
CA LYS A 262 -1.49 1.38 42.32
C LYS A 262 -1.63 2.45 41.23
N GLN A 263 -1.05 2.23 40.05
CA GLN A 263 -1.21 3.10 38.88
C GLN A 263 -2.68 3.18 38.44
N LEU A 264 -3.34 2.03 38.30
CA LEU A 264 -4.75 1.93 37.93
C LEU A 264 -5.64 2.71 38.90
N PHE A 265 -5.44 2.55 40.21
CA PHE A 265 -6.16 3.31 41.23
C PHE A 265 -5.91 4.82 41.14
N ARG A 266 -4.67 5.24 40.85
CA ARG A 266 -4.34 6.67 40.65
C ARG A 266 -5.05 7.25 39.43
N LEU A 267 -4.99 6.58 38.27
CA LEU A 267 -5.66 7.02 37.03
C LEU A 267 -7.17 7.05 37.21
N CYS A 268 -7.73 5.99 37.80
CA CYS A 268 -9.14 5.87 38.13
C CYS A 268 -9.63 7.02 39.04
N ARG A 269 -8.87 7.39 40.08
CA ARG A 269 -9.20 8.54 40.95
C ARG A 269 -9.18 9.89 40.22
N VAL A 270 -8.32 10.06 39.22
CA VAL A 270 -8.29 11.28 38.40
C VAL A 270 -9.53 11.36 37.51
N ALA A 271 -9.88 10.27 36.82
CA ALA A 271 -11.09 10.19 36.00
C ALA A 271 -12.37 10.36 36.85
N ALA A 272 -12.47 9.63 37.97
CA ALA A 272 -13.59 9.73 38.90
C ALA A 272 -13.79 11.17 39.41
N LYS A 273 -12.70 11.89 39.76
CA LYS A 273 -12.79 13.29 40.17
C LYS A 273 -13.25 14.20 39.02
N LYS A 274 -12.76 13.99 37.79
CA LYS A 274 -13.16 14.76 36.59
C LYS A 274 -14.65 14.61 36.28
N HIS A 275 -15.20 13.41 36.47
CA HIS A 275 -16.59 13.06 36.16
C HIS A 275 -17.51 13.03 37.40
N ASN A 276 -17.11 13.69 38.50
CA ASN A 276 -17.88 13.85 39.74
C ASN A 276 -18.39 12.54 40.39
N TYR A 277 -17.64 11.44 40.27
CA TYR A 277 -17.95 10.19 40.97
C TYR A 277 -17.68 10.35 42.47
N LYS A 278 -18.72 10.15 43.29
CA LYS A 278 -18.67 10.35 44.76
C LYS A 278 -17.72 9.38 45.46
N TYR A 279 -17.53 8.17 44.93
CA TYR A 279 -16.76 7.12 45.60
C TYR A 279 -15.75 6.43 44.67
N THR A 280 -14.53 6.25 45.19
CA THR A 280 -13.47 5.44 44.57
C THR A 280 -12.66 4.79 45.69
N TRP A 281 -12.62 3.46 45.73
CA TRP A 281 -11.97 2.71 46.80
C TRP A 281 -11.41 1.38 46.30
N ILE A 282 -10.78 0.66 47.22
CA ILE A 282 -10.13 -0.63 46.94
C ILE A 282 -10.71 -1.66 47.90
N LYS A 283 -11.05 -2.83 47.36
CA LYS A 283 -11.51 -4.01 48.12
C LYS A 283 -10.93 -5.27 47.48
N HIS A 284 -10.23 -6.09 48.26
CA HIS A 284 -9.62 -7.36 47.83
C HIS A 284 -8.70 -7.19 46.61
N GLY A 285 -7.89 -6.13 46.57
CA GLY A 285 -7.03 -5.79 45.44
C GLY A 285 -7.73 -5.24 44.20
N THR A 286 -9.08 -5.17 44.17
CA THR A 286 -9.85 -4.64 43.04
C THR A 286 -10.17 -3.16 43.25
N VAL A 287 -10.01 -2.33 42.22
CA VAL A 287 -10.44 -0.93 42.21
C VAL A 287 -11.94 -0.86 41.93
N LEU A 288 -12.67 -0.16 42.78
CA LEU A 288 -14.13 0.00 42.71
C LEU A 288 -14.50 1.49 42.66
N VAL A 289 -15.46 1.83 41.80
CA VAL A 289 -16.04 3.17 41.69
C VAL A 289 -17.55 3.14 41.78
N ARG A 290 -18.13 4.25 42.27
CA ARG A 290 -19.58 4.45 42.34
C ARG A 290 -19.89 5.94 42.21
N GLN A 291 -20.77 6.30 41.28
CA GLN A 291 -21.04 7.70 40.96
C GLN A 291 -21.86 8.39 42.06
N THR A 292 -22.97 7.78 42.50
CA THR A 292 -23.86 8.31 43.55
C THR A 292 -24.28 7.22 44.55
N ASP A 293 -25.09 7.57 45.55
CA ASP A 293 -25.61 6.63 46.55
C ASP A 293 -26.65 5.64 46.02
N SER A 294 -27.22 5.89 44.83
CA SER A 294 -28.16 5.01 44.13
C SER A 294 -27.53 4.27 42.95
N SER A 295 -26.46 4.81 42.34
CA SER A 295 -25.76 4.18 41.21
C SER A 295 -25.22 2.77 41.53
N PRO A 296 -25.07 1.88 40.53
CA PRO A 296 -24.36 0.62 40.70
C PRO A 296 -22.85 0.84 40.97
N ILE A 297 -22.19 -0.19 41.50
CA ILE A 297 -20.74 -0.22 41.71
C ILE A 297 -20.08 -0.83 40.48
N PHE A 298 -19.09 -0.15 39.91
CA PHE A 298 -18.28 -0.66 38.81
C PHE A 298 -16.90 -1.10 39.31
N ALA A 299 -16.42 -2.23 38.80
CA ALA A 299 -15.06 -2.69 39.01
C ALA A 299 -14.17 -2.29 37.83
N ILE A 300 -13.04 -1.66 38.14
CA ILE A 300 -12.01 -1.26 37.18
C ILE A 300 -10.88 -2.27 37.29
N ARG A 301 -10.68 -3.08 36.24
CA ARG A 301 -9.69 -4.17 36.18
C ARG A 301 -8.51 -3.84 35.27
N ASN A 302 -8.73 -2.98 34.28
CA ASN A 302 -7.70 -2.50 33.35
C ASN A 302 -7.92 -1.01 33.04
N GLU A 303 -7.01 -0.40 32.27
CA GLU A 303 -7.11 1.03 31.93
C GLU A 303 -8.29 1.32 30.99
N GLN A 304 -8.73 0.37 30.15
CA GLN A 304 -9.91 0.51 29.27
C GLN A 304 -11.22 0.59 30.06
N ASP A 305 -11.28 -0.01 31.26
CA ASP A 305 -12.43 0.16 32.16
C ASP A 305 -12.58 1.60 32.66
N ILE A 306 -11.50 2.42 32.65
CA ILE A 306 -11.56 3.82 33.04
C ILE A 306 -12.41 4.63 32.06
N ASP A 307 -12.45 4.26 30.77
CA ASP A 307 -13.28 4.92 29.75
C ASP A 307 -14.79 4.78 30.02
N LYS A 308 -15.20 3.89 30.94
CA LYS A 308 -16.59 3.76 31.42
C LYS A 308 -16.96 4.85 32.42
N ILE A 309 -15.98 5.56 32.99
CA ILE A 309 -16.18 6.67 33.92
C ILE A 309 -16.43 7.95 33.10
N LYS A 310 -17.71 8.18 32.78
CA LYS A 310 -18.21 9.37 32.08
C LYS A 310 -19.19 10.16 32.93
#